data_AF-A0A4Q9DWZ6-F1
#
_entry.id   AF-A0A4Q9DWZ6-F1
#
_cell.length_a   1.000
_cell.length_b   1.000
_cell.length_c   1.000
_cell.angle_alpha   90.00
_cell.angle_beta   90.00
_cell.angle_gamma   90.00
#
_symmetry.space_group_name_H-M   'P 1'
#
loop_
_entity.id
_entity.type
_entity.pdbx_description
1 polymer ?
#
loop_
_entity_poly.entity_id
_entity_poly.type
_entity_poly.pdbx_seq_one_letter_code
_entity_poly.pdbx_strand_id
1 'polypeptide(L)'
;MNAQDSNFVWTIFVVDNSGRFPNFYPVGLFTTREKALEEMQLLPKDMNYQLLRFPINRLFAYYHKKTGKLIGMDDIYHEHVHFKDDIQ
;
A
#
# COMPACT_ATOMS: atom_id res chain seq x y z
N MET A 1 0.71 0.51 30.75
CA MET A 1 0.40 0.24 29.33
C MET A 1 0.83 1.47 28.56
N ASN A 2 2.02 1.45 27.94
CA ASN A 2 2.52 2.62 27.22
C ASN A 2 2.05 2.49 25.78
N ALA A 3 1.17 3.40 25.36
CA ALA A 3 0.79 3.58 23.97
C ALA A 3 2.06 3.92 23.20
N GLN A 4 2.59 2.93 22.49
CA GLN A 4 3.64 3.14 21.51
C GLN A 4 2.98 3.90 20.36
N ASP A 5 3.21 5.22 20.33
CA ASP A 5 2.78 6.09 19.24
C ASP A 5 3.10 5.37 17.94
N SER A 6 2.03 4.97 17.25
CA SER A 6 2.11 4.08 16.11
C SER A 6 2.64 4.88 14.94
N ASN A 7 3.96 5.04 14.84
CA ASN A 7 4.57 5.70 13.70
C ASN A 7 4.30 4.85 12.46
N PHE A 8 3.50 5.38 11.55
CA PHE A 8 3.21 4.76 10.26
C PHE A 8 3.54 5.73 9.14
N VAL A 9 3.73 5.17 7.95
CA VAL A 9 3.79 5.91 6.70
C VAL A 9 2.68 5.43 5.77
N TRP A 10 2.14 6.35 5.02
CA TRP A 10 1.23 6.11 3.92
C TRP A 10 2.06 5.89 2.66
N THR A 11 1.90 4.73 2.04
CA THR A 11 2.67 4.34 0.86
C THR A 11 1.74 4.14 -0.30
N ILE A 12 2.01 4.83 -1.41
CA ILE A 12 1.30 4.62 -2.66
C ILE A 12 1.99 3.46 -3.38
N PHE A 13 1.20 2.49 -3.82
CA PHE A 13 1.62 1.43 -4.72
C PHE A 13 0.88 1.56 -6.04
N VAL A 14 1.55 1.24 -7.14
CA VAL A 14 0.89 1.02 -8.42
C VAL A 14 0.64 -0.47 -8.62
N VAL A 15 -0.49 -0.79 -9.23
CA VAL A 15 -0.89 -2.13 -9.66
C VAL A 15 -0.82 -2.18 -11.18
N ASP A 16 0.23 -2.80 -11.71
CA ASP A 16 0.42 -2.96 -13.15
C ASP A 16 -0.19 -4.30 -13.62
N ASN A 17 -1.15 -4.20 -14.54
CA ASN A 17 -1.83 -5.36 -15.12
C ASN A 17 -1.16 -5.87 -16.42
N SER A 18 0.05 -5.40 -16.75
CA SER A 18 0.81 -5.82 -17.94
C SER A 18 1.29 -7.29 -17.91
N GLY A 19 1.18 -7.95 -16.75
CA GLY A 19 1.69 -9.31 -16.53
C GLY A 19 3.21 -9.38 -16.39
N ARG A 20 3.92 -8.24 -16.38
CA ARG A 20 5.37 -8.18 -16.16
C ARG A 20 5.67 -7.95 -14.67
N PHE A 21 6.65 -8.67 -14.15
CA PHE A 21 7.12 -8.48 -12.77
C PHE A 21 8.18 -7.35 -12.71
N PRO A 22 8.15 -6.45 -11.70
CA PRO A 22 7.15 -6.35 -10.64
C PRO A 22 5.84 -5.73 -11.15
N ASN A 23 4.72 -6.39 -10.85
CA ASN A 23 3.37 -5.93 -11.16
C ASN A 23 2.70 -5.16 -10.00
N PHE A 24 3.43 -5.00 -8.89
CA PHE A 24 3.04 -4.24 -7.72
C PHE A 24 4.29 -3.63 -7.08
N TYR A 25 4.42 -2.31 -7.09
CA TYR A 25 5.63 -1.63 -6.59
C TYR A 25 5.33 -0.26 -5.96
N PRO A 26 6.13 0.18 -4.97
CA PRO A 26 5.91 1.44 -4.28
C PRO A 26 6.31 2.62 -5.19
N VAL A 27 5.54 3.71 -5.12
CA VAL A 27 5.80 4.95 -5.90
C VAL A 27 5.99 6.18 -5.01
N GLY A 28 5.54 6.15 -3.76
CA GLY A 28 5.73 7.26 -2.82
C GLY A 28 5.46 6.90 -1.37
N LEU A 29 6.13 7.61 -0.45
CA LEU A 29 6.05 7.43 1.01
C LEU A 29 5.75 8.77 1.68
N PHE A 30 4.72 8.80 2.52
CA PHE A 30 4.19 10.02 3.12
C PHE A 30 3.91 9.83 4.61
N THR A 31 4.07 10.89 5.38
CA THR A 31 3.75 10.87 6.82
C THR A 31 2.26 11.04 7.11
N THR A 32 1.49 11.57 6.16
CA THR A 32 0.04 11.77 6.29
C THR A 32 -0.70 11.20 5.08
N ARG A 33 -1.97 10.85 5.30
CA ARG A 33 -2.85 10.28 4.26
C ARG A 33 -3.16 11.32 3.19
N GLU A 34 -3.40 12.54 3.64
CA GLU A 34 -3.82 13.68 2.82
C GLU A 34 -2.75 14.02 1.78
N LYS A 35 -1.47 14.07 2.19
CA LYS A 35 -0.35 14.28 1.27
C LYS A 35 -0.22 13.16 0.25
N ALA A 36 -0.41 11.91 0.67
CA ALA A 36 -0.39 10.79 -0.24
C ALA A 36 -1.53 10.87 -1.28
N LEU A 37 -2.72 11.29 -0.86
CA LEU A 37 -3.85 11.49 -1.78
C LEU A 37 -3.63 12.67 -2.74
N GLU A 38 -3.11 13.80 -2.25
CA GLU A 38 -2.77 14.96 -3.09
C GLU A 38 -1.81 14.57 -4.21
N GLU A 39 -0.72 13.85 -3.87
CA GLU A 39 0.24 13.35 -4.86
C GLU A 39 -0.38 12.31 -5.80
N MET A 40 -1.22 11.42 -5.28
CA MET A 40 -1.94 10.43 -6.09
C MET A 40 -2.87 11.07 -7.12
N GLN A 41 -3.42 12.25 -6.82
CA GLN A 41 -4.24 12.99 -7.79
C GLN A 41 -3.44 13.45 -9.00
N LEU A 42 -2.13 13.63 -8.88
CA LEU A 42 -1.23 14.05 -9.96
C LEU A 42 -0.68 12.87 -10.78
N LEU A 43 -0.88 11.63 -10.33
CA LEU A 43 -0.38 10.44 -11.03
C LEU A 43 -1.21 10.10 -12.28
N PRO A 44 -0.61 9.40 -13.28
CA PRO A 44 -1.30 8.94 -14.48
C PRO A 44 -2.57 8.14 -14.17
N LYS A 45 -3.68 8.46 -14.84
CA LYS A 45 -5.02 7.87 -14.56
C LYS A 45 -5.31 6.59 -15.33
N ASP A 46 -4.38 6.15 -16.17
CA ASP A 46 -4.44 4.90 -16.92
C ASP A 46 -3.97 3.68 -16.10
N MET A 47 -3.49 3.92 -14.87
CA MET A 47 -3.01 2.91 -13.93
C MET A 47 -3.89 2.85 -12.69
N ASN A 48 -3.88 1.69 -12.01
CA ASN A 48 -4.53 1.53 -10.71
C ASN A 48 -3.52 1.74 -9.59
N TYR A 49 -3.96 2.38 -8.50
CA TYR A 49 -3.13 2.60 -7.32
C TYR A 49 -3.78 2.04 -6.07
N GLN A 50 -2.95 1.74 -5.09
CA GLN A 50 -3.38 1.39 -3.74
C GLN A 50 -2.64 2.27 -2.74
N LEU A 51 -3.35 2.69 -1.70
CA LEU A 51 -2.79 3.45 -0.60
C LEU A 51 -2.71 2.56 0.64
N LEU A 52 -1.50 2.30 1.12
CA LEU A 52 -1.24 1.36 2.21
C LEU A 52 -0.65 2.09 3.41
N ARG A 53 -1.05 1.71 4.62
CA ARG A 53 -0.51 2.27 5.87
C ARG A 53 0.48 1.30 6.51
N PHE A 54 1.77 1.55 6.33
CA PHE A 54 2.86 0.71 6.84
C PHE A 54 3.37 1.17 8.19
N PRO A 55 3.56 0.26 9.17
CA PRO A 55 4.17 0.61 10.43
C PRO A 55 5.69 0.79 10.26
N ILE A 56 6.25 1.83 10.90
CA ILE A 56 7.69 2.11 10.93
C ILE A 56 8.35 1.27 12.03
N ASN A 57 9.53 0.72 11.74
CA ASN A 57 10.35 -0.06 12.69
C ASN A 57 9.61 -1.27 13.31
N ARG A 58 8.62 -1.80 12.60
CA ARG A 58 7.85 -2.97 13.03
C ARG A 58 7.83 -4.01 11.94
N LEU A 59 8.26 -5.23 12.28
CA LEU A 59 8.02 -6.39 11.43
C LEU A 59 6.53 -6.74 11.52
N PHE A 60 5.86 -6.67 10.37
CA PHE A 60 4.43 -6.99 10.26
C PHE A 60 4.21 -8.36 9.56
N ALA A 61 5.26 -8.97 9.04
CA ALA A 61 5.18 -10.31 8.49
C ALA A 61 5.08 -11.37 9.59
N TYR A 62 4.30 -12.42 9.34
CA TYR A 62 4.18 -13.56 10.25
C TYR A 62 4.22 -14.89 9.49
N TYR A 63 4.64 -15.94 10.18
CA TYR A 63 4.65 -17.30 9.63
C TYR A 63 3.34 -18.02 9.96
N HIS A 64 2.55 -18.35 8.94
CA HIS A 64 1.26 -19.00 9.13
C HIS A 64 1.44 -20.51 9.39
N LYS A 65 1.34 -20.91 10.66
CA LYS A 65 1.69 -22.26 11.14
C LYS A 65 0.99 -23.42 10.41
N LYS A 66 -0.24 -23.24 9.95
CA LYS A 66 -1.00 -24.30 9.27
C LYS A 66 -0.59 -24.49 7.80
N THR A 67 -0.17 -23.41 7.12
CA THR A 67 0.15 -23.44 5.69
C THR A 67 1.64 -23.41 5.41
N GLY A 68 2.46 -23.10 6.42
CA GLY A 68 3.90 -22.96 6.29
C GLY A 68 4.34 -21.74 5.47
N LYS A 69 3.44 -20.79 5.21
CA LYS A 69 3.71 -19.61 4.36
C LYS A 69 4.13 -18.41 5.21
N LEU A 70 5.08 -17.64 4.70
CA LEU A 70 5.36 -16.28 5.18
C LEU A 70 4.29 -15.35 4.63
N ILE A 71 3.55 -14.69 5.51
CA ILE A 71 2.47 -13.76 5.18
C ILE A 71 2.94 -12.35 5.53
N GLY A 72 2.90 -11.44 4.56
CA GLY A 72 3.33 -10.05 4.73
C GLY A 72 2.17 -9.06 4.84
N MET A 73 1.26 -9.06 3.88
CA MET A 73 0.34 -7.92 3.68
C MET A 73 -1.00 -8.02 4.42
N ASP A 74 -1.21 -9.10 5.17
CA ASP A 74 -2.52 -9.49 5.70
C ASP A 74 -3.04 -8.55 6.80
N ASP A 75 -2.14 -8.00 7.62
CA ASP A 75 -2.47 -7.07 8.72
C ASP A 75 -2.20 -5.59 8.34
N ILE A 76 -1.99 -5.30 7.05
CA ILE A 76 -1.75 -3.95 6.55
C ILE A 76 -3.07 -3.33 6.08
N TYR A 77 -3.40 -2.17 6.65
CA TYR A 77 -4.52 -1.37 6.18
C TYR A 77 -4.23 -0.87 4.75
N HIS A 78 -5.20 -1.07 3.85
CA HIS A 78 -5.10 -0.73 2.45
C HIS A 78 -6.42 -0.11 1.95
N GLU A 79 -6.29 0.92 1.11
CA GLU A 79 -7.38 1.53 0.36
C GLU A 79 -7.14 1.30 -1.14
N HIS A 80 -8.19 0.91 -1.86
CA HIS A 80 -8.15 0.76 -3.30
C HIS A 80 -8.61 2.06 -3.97
N VAL A 81 -7.81 2.56 -4.91
CA VAL A 81 -8.19 3.72 -5.74
C VAL A 81 -8.17 3.27 -7.20
N HIS A 82 -9.38 3.07 -7.72
CA HIS A 82 -9.61 2.65 -9.10
C HIS A 82 -9.72 3.89 -9.98
N PHE A 83 -8.71 4.17 -10.81
CA PHE A 83 -8.81 5.22 -11.83
C PHE A 83 -9.17 4.66 -13.20
N LYS A 84 -8.84 3.38 -13.46
CA LYS A 84 -9.02 2.75 -14.76
C LYS A 84 -10.50 2.49 -15.12
N ASP A 85 -11.40 2.50 -14.13
CA ASP A 85 -12.83 2.21 -14.32
C ASP A 85 -13.70 3.48 -14.51
N ASP A 86 -13.11 4.68 -14.45
CA ASP A 86 -13.82 5.97 -14.65
C ASP A 86 -13.83 6.44 -16.12
N ILE A 87 -13.32 5.63 -17.05
CA ILE A 87 -13.45 5.86 -18.50
C ILE A 87 -14.57 4.92 -18.99
N GLN A 88 -15.81 5.33 -18.80
CA GLN A 88 -16.96 4.75 -19.51
C GLN A 88 -17.78 5.85 -20.20
#